data_AF-A0AAT9HHW3-F1
#
_entry.id   AF-A0AAT9HHW3-F1
#
_cell.length_a   1.000
_cell.length_b   1.000
_cell.length_c   1.000
_cell.angle_alpha   90.00
_cell.angle_beta   90.00
_cell.angle_gamma   90.00
#
_symmetry.space_group_name_H-M   'P 1'
#
loop_
_entity.id
_entity.type
_entity.pdbx_description
1 polymer ?
#
loop_
_entity_poly.entity_id
_entity_poly.type
_entity_poly.pdbx_seq_one_letter_code
_entity_poly.pdbx_strand_id
1 'polypeptide(L)'
;MAVDRRGGHLVRREILPQPRNYVQDPSDTSGYASDNQGIAWVTFDESTGGNGTATKTVYVGVADKANAVYRSTDAGATWQRIAGQPTGYLAHKGVLDAENGYLYLAYSDTGGPYDGGKGRLYRYATATGTWTDISPVAEADTYYGFSGLTVDRQHPGTVMATAYSSWWPDTQIFRSTDRGGTWTQAWSYTSYPNRANRYTMNVSSSPG
;
A
#
# COMPACT_ATOMS: atom_id res chain seq x y z
N MET A 1 -13.12 5.82 18.79
CA MET A 1 -14.22 5.12 18.08
C MET A 1 -15.05 4.37 19.10
N ALA A 2 -16.32 4.72 19.21
CA ALA A 2 -17.35 3.77 19.60
C ALA A 2 -18.27 3.69 18.37
N VAL A 3 -18.34 2.52 17.75
CA VAL A 3 -19.38 2.23 16.77
C VAL A 3 -20.60 1.84 17.57
N ASP A 4 -21.62 2.71 17.58
CA ASP A 4 -22.98 2.25 17.85
C ASP A 4 -23.57 1.67 16.56
N ARG A 5 -24.36 0.64 16.75
CA ARG A 5 -24.91 -0.29 15.79
C ARG A 5 -25.78 0.45 14.78
N ARG A 6 -25.61 0.10 13.51
CA ARG A 6 -26.51 0.40 12.37
C ARG A 6 -26.45 1.85 11.87
N GLY A 7 -25.40 2.15 11.11
CA GLY A 7 -25.51 2.97 9.89
C GLY A 7 -26.31 4.27 9.97
N GLY A 8 -26.12 5.09 11.00
CA GLY A 8 -26.77 6.40 11.10
C GLY A 8 -25.82 7.42 11.72
N HIS A 9 -25.44 8.43 10.94
CA HIS A 9 -24.56 9.56 11.26
C HIS A 9 -23.04 9.33 11.15
N LEU A 10 -22.49 9.82 10.04
CA LEU A 10 -21.09 10.21 9.93
C LEU A 10 -20.94 11.61 10.56
N VAL A 11 -20.33 11.69 11.75
CA VAL A 11 -19.94 12.98 12.34
C VAL A 11 -18.47 13.22 11.99
N ARG A 12 -18.18 14.30 11.26
CA ARG A 12 -16.80 14.73 10.96
C ARG A 12 -16.15 15.21 12.26
N ARG A 13 -15.31 14.37 12.88
CA ARG A 13 -14.35 14.82 13.90
C ARG A 13 -12.96 14.89 13.27
N GLU A 14 -12.34 16.06 13.30
CA GLU A 14 -10.97 16.28 12.83
C GLU A 14 -9.98 15.72 13.87
N ILE A 15 -9.75 14.41 13.87
CA ILE A 15 -8.85 13.75 14.85
C ILE A 15 -7.48 13.40 14.22
N LEU A 16 -7.42 13.25 12.89
CA LEU A 16 -6.15 13.11 12.18
C LEU A 16 -5.53 14.51 11.98
N PRO A 17 -4.24 14.73 12.33
CA PRO A 17 -3.57 16.01 12.10
C PRO A 17 -3.54 16.30 10.60
N GLN A 18 -4.32 17.26 10.10
CA GLN A 18 -4.62 17.50 8.66
C GLN A 18 -3.44 17.24 7.68
N PRO A 19 -3.25 16.01 7.15
CA PRO A 19 -2.07 15.66 6.35
C PRO A 19 -2.44 15.68 4.86
N ARG A 20 -2.91 16.84 4.41
CA ARG A 20 -3.79 16.97 3.24
C ARG A 20 -3.12 17.75 2.13
N ASN A 21 -1.98 17.29 1.60
CA ASN A 21 -1.19 18.12 0.69
C ASN A 21 -0.97 17.54 -0.71
N TYR A 22 -1.20 16.24 -0.95
CA TYR A 22 -1.01 15.72 -2.30
C TYR A 22 -2.21 15.99 -3.18
N VAL A 23 -1.93 16.68 -4.26
CA VAL A 23 -2.81 17.00 -5.38
C VAL A 23 -2.05 16.62 -6.64
N GLN A 24 -2.70 15.95 -7.59
CA GLN A 24 -2.02 15.44 -8.78
C GLN A 24 -1.55 16.58 -9.69
N ASP A 25 -2.44 17.52 -9.98
CA ASP A 25 -2.14 18.74 -10.73
C ASP A 25 -2.82 19.95 -10.05
N PRO A 26 -2.11 20.69 -9.17
CA PRO A 26 -2.65 21.86 -8.50
C PRO A 26 -3.01 23.02 -9.45
N SER A 27 -2.53 22.98 -10.70
CA SER A 27 -2.79 24.03 -11.70
C SER A 27 -4.09 23.79 -12.48
N ASP A 28 -4.68 22.60 -12.39
CA ASP A 28 -5.93 22.27 -13.04
C ASP A 28 -7.10 23.09 -12.48
N THR A 29 -7.69 23.94 -13.32
CA THR A 29 -8.83 24.80 -12.95
C THR A 29 -10.18 24.12 -13.13
N SER A 30 -10.24 22.94 -13.75
CA SER A 30 -11.48 22.18 -13.92
C SER A 30 -11.96 21.51 -12.63
N GLY A 31 -11.05 21.32 -11.67
CA GLY A 31 -11.30 20.57 -10.43
C GLY A 31 -11.11 19.05 -10.56
N TYR A 32 -10.68 18.56 -11.73
CA TYR A 32 -10.52 17.13 -11.99
C TYR A 32 -9.29 16.54 -11.30
N ALA A 33 -8.12 17.18 -11.46
CA ALA A 33 -6.83 16.74 -10.95
C ALA A 33 -6.28 17.64 -9.82
N SER A 34 -6.99 18.74 -9.50
CA SER A 34 -6.62 19.69 -8.45
C SER A 34 -7.23 19.41 -7.08
N ASP A 35 -8.03 18.34 -6.95
CA ASP A 35 -8.55 17.92 -5.65
C ASP A 35 -7.52 17.15 -4.81
N ASN A 36 -7.67 17.29 -3.51
CA ASN A 36 -6.83 16.65 -2.52
C ASN A 36 -7.20 15.18 -2.36
N GLN A 37 -6.23 14.29 -2.59
CA GLN A 37 -6.49 12.85 -2.56
C GLN A 37 -6.79 12.31 -1.15
N GLY A 38 -6.42 13.05 -0.09
CA GLY A 38 -6.90 12.79 1.27
C GLY A 38 -6.45 11.46 1.87
N ILE A 39 -7.39 10.76 2.53
CA ILE A 39 -7.13 9.47 3.19
C ILE A 39 -7.40 8.36 2.18
N ALA A 40 -6.38 7.56 1.88
CA ALA A 40 -6.44 6.55 0.83
C ALA A 40 -6.89 5.16 1.34
N TRP A 41 -6.54 4.80 2.57
CA TRP A 41 -6.89 3.49 3.13
C TRP A 41 -6.90 3.47 4.66
N VAL A 42 -7.59 2.47 5.22
CA VAL A 42 -7.64 2.15 6.65
C VAL A 42 -7.44 0.65 6.81
N THR A 43 -6.54 0.24 7.71
CA THR A 43 -6.22 -1.17 7.98
C THR A 43 -6.32 -1.42 9.49
N PHE A 44 -7.15 -2.39 9.88
CA PHE A 44 -7.34 -2.77 11.27
C PHE A 44 -6.38 -3.87 11.67
N ASP A 45 -5.86 -3.80 12.90
CA ASP A 45 -5.15 -4.91 13.53
C ASP A 45 -6.12 -5.71 14.41
N GLU A 46 -6.78 -6.68 13.80
CA GLU A 46 -7.83 -7.50 14.43
C GLU A 46 -7.35 -8.21 15.70
N SER A 47 -6.04 -8.45 15.85
CA SER A 47 -5.47 -9.05 17.08
C SER A 47 -5.63 -8.16 18.32
N THR A 48 -5.90 -6.87 18.13
CA THR A 48 -6.06 -5.88 19.21
C THR A 48 -7.51 -5.60 19.54
N GLY A 49 -8.43 -6.45 19.07
CA GLY A 49 -9.84 -6.44 19.38
C GLY A 49 -10.35 -7.84 19.66
N GLY A 50 -11.67 -7.97 19.75
CA GLY A 50 -12.36 -9.23 20.02
C GLY A 50 -13.85 -9.04 19.90
N ASN A 51 -14.63 -10.13 19.91
CA ASN A 51 -16.07 -10.05 19.72
C ASN A 51 -16.72 -9.08 20.73
N GLY A 52 -17.41 -8.05 20.21
CA GLY A 52 -18.04 -7.01 21.03
C GLY A 52 -17.09 -5.94 21.59
N THR A 53 -15.79 -5.99 21.29
CA THR A 53 -14.81 -4.98 21.71
C THR A 53 -14.16 -4.31 20.50
N ALA A 54 -14.05 -2.97 20.54
CA ALA A 54 -13.45 -2.22 19.45
C ALA A 54 -11.96 -2.54 19.28
N THR A 55 -11.54 -2.82 18.05
CA THR A 55 -10.14 -2.92 17.65
C THR A 55 -9.36 -1.67 18.06
N LYS A 56 -8.29 -1.85 18.84
CA LYS A 56 -7.52 -0.74 19.39
C LYS A 56 -6.55 -0.16 18.38
N THR A 57 -5.83 -1.02 17.67
CA THR A 57 -4.81 -0.61 16.71
C THR A 57 -5.39 -0.48 15.31
N VAL A 58 -5.27 0.72 14.75
CA VAL A 58 -5.73 1.06 13.40
C VAL A 58 -4.63 1.84 12.69
N TYR A 59 -4.36 1.46 11.45
CA TYR A 59 -3.43 2.13 10.56
C TYR A 59 -4.19 2.89 9.48
N VAL A 60 -3.72 4.08 9.12
CA VAL A 60 -4.33 4.92 8.09
C VAL A 60 -3.26 5.40 7.13
N GLY A 61 -3.52 5.21 5.84
CA GLY A 61 -2.73 5.78 4.76
C GLY A 61 -3.27 7.13 4.32
N VAL A 62 -2.40 8.09 4.20
CA VAL A 62 -2.74 9.45 3.78
C VAL A 62 -1.90 9.84 2.58
N ALA A 63 -2.52 10.53 1.63
CA ALA A 63 -1.84 11.12 0.48
C ALA A 63 -1.02 12.36 0.92
N ASP A 64 0.06 12.10 1.65
CA ASP A 64 1.07 13.07 2.07
C ASP A 64 2.45 12.43 1.98
N LYS A 65 3.30 12.93 1.08
CA LYS A 65 4.65 12.38 0.85
C LYS A 65 5.56 12.48 2.08
N ALA A 66 5.28 13.38 3.03
CA ALA A 66 6.05 13.50 4.26
C ALA A 66 5.47 12.64 5.40
N ASN A 67 4.16 12.36 5.37
CA ASN A 67 3.42 11.75 6.47
C ASN A 67 2.42 10.68 5.97
N ALA A 68 2.90 9.74 5.16
CA ALA A 68 2.04 8.80 4.46
C ALA A 68 1.24 7.85 5.36
N VAL A 69 1.69 7.61 6.60
CA VAL A 69 1.10 6.60 7.49
C VAL A 69 0.94 7.08 8.93
N TYR A 70 -0.28 6.93 9.44
CA TYR A 70 -0.64 7.17 10.83
C TYR A 70 -1.11 5.88 11.51
N ARG A 71 -0.99 5.84 12.83
CA ARG A 71 -1.48 4.77 13.68
C ARG A 71 -2.23 5.35 14.87
N SER A 72 -3.34 4.72 15.21
CA SER A 72 -3.97 4.82 16.52
C SER A 72 -3.78 3.51 17.28
N THR A 73 -3.67 3.57 18.60
CA THR A 73 -3.63 2.40 19.51
C THR A 73 -4.73 2.46 20.58
N ASP A 74 -5.67 3.40 20.45
CA ASP A 74 -6.76 3.66 21.39
C ASP A 74 -8.12 3.68 20.69
N ALA A 75 -8.26 2.82 19.67
CA ALA A 75 -9.44 2.72 18.81
C ALA A 75 -9.80 4.05 18.14
N GLY A 76 -8.82 4.77 17.62
CA GLY A 76 -9.00 6.02 16.86
C GLY A 76 -9.36 7.23 17.72
N ALA A 77 -9.09 7.22 19.03
CA ALA A 77 -9.27 8.39 19.88
C ALA A 77 -8.11 9.39 19.70
N THR A 78 -6.89 8.89 19.53
CA THR A 78 -5.70 9.68 19.17
C THR A 78 -4.97 9.01 18.00
N TRP A 79 -4.24 9.82 17.23
CA TRP A 79 -3.48 9.39 16.05
C TRP A 79 -2.07 9.95 16.10
N GLN A 80 -1.11 9.11 15.70
CA GLN A 80 0.30 9.49 15.62
C GLN A 80 0.87 9.05 14.29
N ARG A 81 1.70 9.90 13.69
CA ARG A 81 2.54 9.52 12.55
C ARG A 81 3.44 8.37 12.99
N ILE A 82 3.56 7.31 12.20
CA ILE A 82 4.49 6.22 12.55
C ILE A 82 5.93 6.74 12.44
N ALA A 83 6.68 6.63 13.52
CA ALA A 83 8.08 7.04 13.58
C ALA A 83 8.94 6.22 12.60
N GLY A 84 9.94 6.86 11.99
CA GLY A 84 10.87 6.20 11.07
C GLY A 84 10.30 5.78 9.71
N GLN A 85 9.02 6.07 9.40
CA GLN A 85 8.46 5.72 8.09
C GLN A 85 9.22 6.41 6.95
N PRO A 86 9.32 5.76 5.77
CA PRO A 86 9.90 6.38 4.58
C PRO A 86 9.08 7.61 4.15
N THR A 87 9.76 8.56 3.51
CA THR A 87 9.17 9.81 2.99
C THR A 87 9.45 9.93 1.49
N GLY A 88 8.82 10.91 0.83
CA GLY A 88 8.95 11.19 -0.60
C GLY A 88 7.91 10.50 -1.49
N TYR A 89 7.15 9.56 -0.93
CA TYR A 89 6.20 8.71 -1.65
C TYR A 89 4.83 8.64 -0.95
N LEU A 90 3.80 8.29 -1.71
CA LEU A 90 2.44 8.04 -1.25
C LEU A 90 2.22 6.53 -1.05
N ALA A 91 1.67 6.13 0.09
CA ALA A 91 1.33 4.73 0.33
C ALA A 91 0.01 4.37 -0.37
N HIS A 92 0.08 3.71 -1.53
CA HIS A 92 -1.10 3.23 -2.27
C HIS A 92 -1.88 2.16 -1.51
N LYS A 93 -1.17 1.30 -0.76
CA LYS A 93 -1.75 0.20 0.02
C LYS A 93 -1.00 0.01 1.33
N GLY A 94 -1.73 -0.34 2.38
CA GLY A 94 -1.21 -0.88 3.63
C GLY A 94 -1.91 -2.19 3.97
N VAL A 95 -1.19 -3.30 4.01
CA VAL A 95 -1.78 -4.64 4.26
C VAL A 95 -1.08 -5.27 5.45
N LEU A 96 -1.86 -5.62 6.46
CA LEU A 96 -1.36 -6.23 7.68
C LEU A 96 -1.35 -7.76 7.55
N ASP A 97 -0.19 -8.34 7.84
CA ASP A 97 -0.02 -9.73 8.24
C ASP A 97 0.03 -9.76 9.78
N ALA A 98 -1.15 -9.95 10.38
CA ALA A 98 -1.30 -9.89 11.84
C ALA A 98 -0.64 -11.10 12.52
N GLU A 99 -0.59 -12.25 11.84
CA GLU A 99 0.02 -13.47 12.37
C GLU A 99 1.53 -13.30 12.57
N ASN A 100 2.19 -12.60 11.65
CA ASN A 100 3.62 -12.35 11.71
C ASN A 100 4.01 -10.96 12.26
N GLY A 101 3.03 -10.09 12.55
CA GLY A 101 3.27 -8.76 13.08
C GLY A 101 3.93 -7.81 12.08
N TYR A 102 3.55 -7.87 10.81
CA TYR A 102 4.10 -7.02 9.76
C TYR A 102 3.03 -6.24 9.01
N LEU A 103 3.15 -4.92 9.00
CA LEU A 103 2.43 -4.07 8.06
C LEU A 103 3.29 -3.91 6.80
N TYR A 104 2.79 -4.39 5.66
CA TYR A 104 3.40 -4.18 4.35
C TYR A 104 2.81 -2.94 3.69
N LEU A 105 3.65 -2.17 3.01
CA LEU A 105 3.24 -0.96 2.32
C LEU A 105 3.81 -0.90 0.92
N ALA A 106 2.95 -0.50 -0.02
CA ALA A 106 3.32 -0.24 -1.40
C ALA A 106 3.25 1.25 -1.70
N TYR A 107 4.36 1.80 -2.17
CA TYR A 107 4.54 3.23 -2.36
C TYR A 107 4.71 3.59 -3.84
N SER A 108 4.20 4.77 -4.20
CA SER A 108 4.37 5.42 -5.50
C SER A 108 4.65 6.91 -5.33
N ASP A 109 5.36 7.51 -6.27
CA ASP A 109 5.62 8.95 -6.30
C ASP A 109 4.40 9.77 -6.76
N THR A 110 3.35 9.10 -7.27
CA THR A 110 2.09 9.71 -7.67
C THR A 110 0.88 8.96 -7.11
N GLY A 111 -0.30 9.56 -7.19
CA GLY A 111 -1.56 8.94 -6.76
C GLY A 111 -2.09 7.85 -7.70
N GLY A 112 -1.62 7.81 -8.95
CA GLY A 112 -2.16 6.94 -9.99
C GLY A 112 -3.54 7.38 -10.49
N PRO A 113 -4.23 6.53 -11.29
CA PRO A 113 -3.81 5.20 -11.71
C PRO A 113 -2.88 5.19 -12.93
N TYR A 114 -2.77 6.33 -13.64
CA TYR A 114 -2.11 6.37 -14.96
C TYR A 114 -0.59 6.60 -14.88
N ASP A 115 -0.14 7.31 -13.86
CA ASP A 115 1.24 7.72 -13.67
C ASP A 115 1.87 7.02 -12.46
N GLY A 116 3.18 7.18 -12.31
CA GLY A 116 3.99 6.62 -11.23
C GLY A 116 5.36 6.26 -11.81
N GLY A 117 6.38 7.08 -11.54
CA GLY A 117 7.73 6.91 -12.09
C GLY A 117 8.70 6.26 -11.11
N LYS A 118 8.38 6.27 -9.81
CA LYS A 118 9.20 5.71 -8.76
C LYS A 118 8.33 5.14 -7.65
N GLY A 119 8.84 4.12 -6.96
CA GLY A 119 8.15 3.49 -5.86
C GLY A 119 9.06 2.56 -5.07
N ARG A 120 8.60 2.21 -3.86
CA ARG A 120 9.27 1.25 -2.96
C ARG A 120 8.24 0.32 -2.32
N LEU A 121 8.70 -0.84 -1.87
CA LEU A 121 7.96 -1.70 -0.94
C LEU A 121 8.66 -1.66 0.41
N TYR A 122 7.89 -1.47 1.48
CA TYR A 122 8.39 -1.49 2.84
C TYR A 122 7.60 -2.46 3.71
N ARG A 123 8.28 -2.99 4.73
CA ARG A 123 7.68 -3.75 5.82
C ARG A 123 7.96 -3.04 7.13
N TYR A 124 6.92 -2.87 7.94
CA TYR A 124 7.00 -2.34 9.29
C TYR A 124 6.70 -3.44 10.31
N ALA A 125 7.65 -3.74 11.18
CA ALA A 125 7.48 -4.66 12.31
C ALA A 125 6.66 -3.97 13.41
N THR A 126 5.42 -4.42 13.62
CA THR A 126 4.46 -3.72 14.49
C THR A 126 4.86 -3.77 15.96
N ALA A 127 5.55 -4.83 16.39
CA ALA A 127 6.03 -5.02 17.74
C ALA A 127 7.28 -4.17 18.08
N THR A 128 8.22 -4.04 17.14
CA THR A 128 9.53 -3.40 17.40
C THR A 128 9.64 -1.98 16.84
N GLY A 129 8.74 -1.60 15.92
CA GLY A 129 8.81 -0.34 15.22
C GLY A 129 9.84 -0.29 14.09
N THR A 130 10.41 -1.43 13.71
CA THR A 130 11.47 -1.50 12.69
C THR A 130 10.90 -1.41 11.28
N TRP A 131 11.42 -0.48 10.48
CA TRP A 131 11.16 -0.41 9.04
C TRP A 131 12.24 -1.18 8.27
N THR A 132 11.82 -1.94 7.26
CA THR A 132 12.72 -2.67 6.35
C THR A 132 12.28 -2.40 4.93
N ASP A 133 13.20 -1.93 4.11
CA ASP A 133 12.99 -1.86 2.67
C ASP A 133 13.04 -3.28 2.10
N ILE A 134 11.96 -3.68 1.42
CA ILE A 134 11.77 -5.01 0.84
C ILE A 134 11.53 -4.91 -0.66
N SER A 135 11.98 -3.81 -1.29
CA SER A 135 11.73 -3.58 -2.71
C SER A 135 12.41 -4.65 -3.58
N PRO A 136 11.72 -5.23 -4.58
CA PRO A 136 12.27 -6.28 -5.44
C PRO A 136 13.35 -5.78 -6.41
N VAL A 137 13.47 -4.46 -6.55
CA VAL A 137 14.43 -3.77 -7.43
C VAL A 137 15.06 -2.58 -6.69
N ALA A 138 16.29 -2.25 -7.06
CA ALA A 138 16.97 -1.06 -6.54
C ALA A 138 16.26 0.22 -7.03
N GLU A 139 16.26 1.28 -6.21
CA GLU A 139 15.54 2.52 -6.53
C GLU A 139 16.05 3.20 -7.80
N ALA A 140 17.35 3.06 -8.08
CA ALA A 140 17.96 3.53 -9.32
C ALA A 140 17.33 2.89 -10.57
N ASP A 141 16.95 1.61 -10.48
CA ASP A 141 16.42 0.81 -11.59
C ASP A 141 14.88 0.82 -11.65
N THR A 142 14.20 1.30 -10.60
CA THR A 142 12.73 1.43 -10.59
C THR A 142 12.28 2.55 -11.52
N TYR A 143 11.32 2.30 -12.40
CA TYR A 143 10.71 3.31 -13.28
C TYR A 143 9.16 3.32 -13.20
N TYR A 144 8.63 2.78 -12.10
CA TYR A 144 7.21 2.60 -11.84
C TYR A 144 6.90 2.76 -10.34
N GLY A 145 5.64 2.99 -10.01
CA GLY A 145 5.14 2.88 -8.63
C GLY A 145 4.75 1.46 -8.26
N PHE A 146 4.73 1.13 -6.96
CA PHE A 146 4.19 -0.13 -6.47
C PHE A 146 2.75 0.04 -5.95
N SER A 147 1.88 -0.90 -6.31
CA SER A 147 0.52 -1.03 -5.78
C SER A 147 0.15 -2.52 -5.75
N GLY A 148 -1.15 -2.86 -5.86
CA GLY A 148 -1.61 -4.26 -5.99
C GLY A 148 -1.17 -5.19 -4.86
N LEU A 149 -0.87 -4.62 -3.68
CA LEU A 149 -0.28 -5.32 -2.55
C LEU A 149 -1.28 -6.29 -1.91
N THR A 150 -0.84 -7.52 -1.66
CA THR A 150 -1.62 -8.54 -0.98
C THR A 150 -0.74 -9.50 -0.16
N VAL A 151 -1.33 -10.11 0.85
CA VAL A 151 -0.73 -11.15 1.71
C VAL A 151 -1.59 -12.40 1.61
N ASP A 152 -0.97 -13.56 1.43
CA ASP A 152 -1.66 -14.85 1.48
C ASP A 152 -2.07 -15.14 2.94
N ARG A 153 -3.38 -15.20 3.20
CA ARG A 153 -3.92 -15.45 4.55
C ARG A 153 -3.84 -16.92 4.98
N GLN A 154 -3.63 -17.84 4.04
CA GLN A 154 -3.43 -19.27 4.35
C GLN A 154 -1.94 -19.60 4.54
N HIS A 155 -1.06 -18.78 3.96
CA HIS A 155 0.40 -18.88 4.13
C HIS A 155 1.03 -17.53 4.47
N PRO A 156 0.79 -16.99 5.69
CA PRO A 156 1.31 -15.69 6.09
C PRO A 156 2.83 -15.59 5.94
N GLY A 157 3.29 -14.44 5.46
CA GLY A 157 4.67 -14.24 4.98
C GLY A 157 4.84 -14.41 3.48
N THR A 158 3.83 -14.94 2.77
CA THR A 158 3.74 -14.82 1.31
C THR A 158 3.07 -13.49 0.93
N VAL A 159 3.76 -12.70 0.12
CA VAL A 159 3.35 -11.34 -0.26
C VAL A 159 3.47 -11.16 -1.76
N MET A 160 2.51 -10.47 -2.37
CA MET A 160 2.58 -10.08 -3.78
C MET A 160 2.30 -8.58 -3.94
N ALA A 161 2.90 -7.98 -4.96
CA ALA A 161 2.72 -6.58 -5.32
C ALA A 161 2.89 -6.39 -6.83
N THR A 162 2.44 -5.26 -7.37
CA THR A 162 2.52 -4.95 -8.80
C THR A 162 3.27 -3.66 -9.08
N ALA A 163 3.97 -3.62 -10.21
CA ALA A 163 4.44 -2.39 -10.86
C ALA A 163 3.27 -1.79 -11.65
N TYR A 164 2.35 -1.10 -10.96
CA TYR A 164 1.04 -0.76 -11.53
C TYR A 164 1.12 0.19 -12.74
N SER A 165 2.14 1.05 -12.76
CA SER A 165 2.37 2.06 -13.81
C SER A 165 3.46 1.65 -14.80
N SER A 166 3.92 0.39 -14.79
CA SER A 166 4.83 -0.13 -15.81
C SER A 166 4.08 -0.37 -17.11
N TRP A 167 4.09 0.64 -17.99
CA TRP A 167 3.40 0.59 -19.29
C TRP A 167 4.14 -0.20 -20.36
N TRP A 168 5.46 -0.33 -20.24
CA TRP A 168 6.29 -1.05 -21.20
C TRP A 168 7.37 -1.87 -20.49
N PRO A 169 7.69 -3.09 -20.97
CA PRO A 169 7.01 -3.82 -22.06
C PRO A 169 5.65 -4.38 -21.66
N ASP A 170 5.38 -4.42 -20.36
CA ASP A 170 4.20 -5.00 -19.72
C ASP A 170 4.21 -4.58 -18.24
N THR A 171 3.14 -4.87 -17.52
CA THR A 171 3.17 -4.79 -16.05
C THR A 171 4.11 -5.87 -15.48
N GLN A 172 4.57 -5.66 -14.26
CA GLN A 172 5.29 -6.69 -13.49
C GLN A 172 4.51 -7.06 -12.24
N ILE A 173 4.47 -8.36 -11.95
CA ILE A 173 3.90 -8.90 -10.71
C ILE A 173 5.03 -9.59 -9.95
N PHE A 174 5.20 -9.22 -8.69
CA PHE A 174 6.23 -9.75 -7.82
C PHE A 174 5.61 -10.64 -6.76
N ARG A 175 6.26 -11.76 -6.45
CA ARG A 175 5.88 -12.66 -5.35
C ARG A 175 7.08 -12.98 -4.47
N SER A 176 6.91 -12.81 -3.17
CA SER A 176 7.81 -13.28 -2.12
C SER A 176 7.10 -14.34 -1.28
N THR A 177 7.85 -15.31 -0.78
CA THR A 177 7.40 -16.35 0.18
C THR A 177 8.14 -16.27 1.52
N ASP A 178 8.97 -15.24 1.70
CA ASP A 178 9.87 -15.04 2.84
C ASP A 178 9.74 -13.63 3.42
N ARG A 179 8.52 -13.09 3.42
CA ARG A 179 8.15 -11.80 4.03
C ARG A 179 8.83 -10.60 3.36
N GLY A 180 9.07 -10.70 2.06
CA GLY A 180 9.73 -9.67 1.25
C GLY A 180 11.27 -9.73 1.26
N GLY A 181 11.87 -10.82 1.75
CA GLY A 181 13.32 -11.01 1.72
C GLY A 181 13.85 -11.21 0.30
N THR A 182 13.18 -12.08 -0.46
CA THR A 182 13.47 -12.35 -1.86
C THR A 182 12.19 -12.36 -2.68
N TRP A 183 12.32 -12.06 -3.98
CA TRP A 183 11.20 -11.93 -4.90
C TRP A 183 11.43 -12.70 -6.18
N THR A 184 10.35 -13.26 -6.70
CA THR A 184 10.25 -13.74 -8.08
C THR A 184 9.31 -12.84 -8.87
N GLN A 185 9.57 -12.74 -10.17
CA GLN A 185 8.82 -11.91 -11.11
C GLN A 185 7.97 -12.80 -12.02
N ALA A 186 6.77 -12.34 -12.39
CA ALA A 186 5.90 -13.07 -13.32
C ALA A 186 6.56 -13.33 -14.67
N TRP A 187 7.43 -12.42 -15.14
CA TRP A 187 8.27 -12.66 -16.30
C TRP A 187 9.63 -11.98 -16.14
N SER A 188 10.62 -12.42 -16.89
CA SER A 188 11.95 -11.79 -16.97
C SER A 188 12.53 -11.93 -18.36
N TYR A 189 13.27 -10.92 -18.83
CA TYR A 189 14.06 -11.06 -20.06
C TYR A 189 15.14 -12.13 -19.87
N THR A 190 15.25 -13.06 -20.81
CA THR A 190 16.36 -14.03 -20.86
C THR A 190 17.51 -13.47 -21.69
N SER A 191 17.17 -12.88 -22.83
CA SER A 191 18.02 -12.04 -23.67
C SER A 191 17.10 -11.12 -24.43
N TYR A 192 17.21 -9.81 -24.23
CA TYR A 192 16.36 -8.84 -24.92
C TYR A 192 16.36 -9.07 -26.44
N PRO A 193 15.18 -9.09 -27.12
CA PRO A 193 13.83 -8.85 -26.61
C PRO A 193 13.09 -10.10 -26.08
N ASN A 194 13.72 -11.29 -26.05
CA ASN A 194 13.10 -12.54 -25.61
C ASN A 194 12.89 -12.57 -24.08
N ARG A 195 11.70 -13.01 -23.64
CA ARG A 195 11.35 -13.18 -22.22
C ARG A 195 10.88 -14.60 -21.88
N ALA A 196 11.10 -15.00 -20.63
CA ALA A 196 10.52 -16.18 -20.03
C ALA A 196 9.39 -15.79 -19.08
N ASN A 197 8.24 -16.43 -19.22
CA ASN A 197 7.07 -16.23 -18.37
C ASN A 197 6.99 -17.34 -17.31
N ARG A 198 6.58 -16.99 -16.09
CA ARG A 198 6.27 -17.89 -14.97
C ARG A 198 4.75 -18.04 -14.77
N TYR A 199 4.00 -17.78 -15.83
CA TYR A 199 2.54 -17.89 -15.87
C TYR A 199 2.12 -18.41 -17.24
N THR A 200 0.94 -19.01 -17.28
CA THR A 200 0.25 -19.42 -18.51
C THR A 200 -1.03 -18.60 -18.64
N MET A 201 -1.24 -17.97 -19.80
CA MET A 201 -2.53 -17.35 -20.12
C MET A 201 -3.42 -18.38 -20.79
N ASN A 202 -4.62 -18.58 -20.25
CA ASN A 202 -5.65 -19.35 -20.91
C ASN A 202 -6.76 -18.41 -21.38
N VAL A 203 -6.93 -18.29 -22.69
CA VAL A 203 -7.96 -17.46 -23.34
C VAL A 203 -9.10 -18.28 -23.95
N SER A 204 -9.15 -19.60 -23.67
CA SER A 204 -10.12 -20.50 -24.30
C SER A 204 -11.58 -20.18 -23.99
N SER A 205 -11.83 -19.38 -22.95
CA SER A 205 -13.17 -18.95 -22.52
C SER A 205 -13.52 -17.52 -22.93
N SER A 206 -12.64 -16.81 -23.64
CA SER A 206 -12.91 -15.43 -24.09
C SER A 206 -13.65 -15.44 -25.44
N PRO A 207 -14.80 -14.75 -25.58
CA PRO A 207 -15.41 -14.56 -26.89
C PRO A 207 -14.45 -13.74 -27.77
N GLY A 208 -14.18 -14.25 -28.97
CA GLY A 208 -13.32 -13.62 -29.98
C GLY A 208 -14.02 -12.55 -30.80
#